data_AF-A0A7J3ZRF6-F1
#
_entry.id   AF-A0A7J3ZRF6-F1
#
_cell.length_a   1.000
_cell.length_b   1.000
_cell.length_c   1.000
_cell.angle_alpha   90.00
_cell.angle_beta   90.00
_cell.angle_gamma   90.00
#
_symmetry.space_group_name_H-M   'P 1'
#
loop_
_entity.id
_entity.type
_entity.pdbx_description
1 polymer ?
#
loop_
_entity_poly.entity_id
_entity_poly.type
_entity_poly.pdbx_seq_one_letter_code
_entity_poly.pdbx_strand_id
1 'polypeptide(L)'
;VDARKSSITCLVCGYSDRESRVDKETFKCRKRGFTFNAQYVACLNLFPRSDDGSVAIRGGSLVLVSRKAASVVAVDLAPNEPPRAMRWLREKPVQDSKATIVTKR
;
A
#
# COMPACT_ATOMS: atom_id res chain seq x y z
N VAL A 1 13.82 5.06 2.10
CA VAL A 1 12.74 6.07 1.95
C VAL A 1 12.76 7.00 3.14
N ASP A 2 12.84 8.32 2.93
CA ASP A 2 12.84 9.30 4.03
C ASP A 2 11.43 9.51 4.60
N ALA A 3 11.24 9.19 5.88
CA ALA A 3 9.97 9.32 6.60
C ALA A 3 9.75 10.69 7.26
N ARG A 4 10.70 11.62 7.16
CA ARG A 4 10.56 12.94 7.77
C ARG A 4 9.29 13.64 7.28
N LYS A 5 8.54 14.18 8.24
CA LYS A 5 7.30 14.94 8.03
C LYS A 5 6.16 14.16 7.36
N SER A 6 6.23 12.84 7.21
CA SER A 6 5.20 12.04 6.50
C SER A 6 3.84 12.06 7.21
N SER A 7 3.80 11.98 8.53
CA SER A 7 2.55 11.97 9.32
C SER A 7 1.96 13.35 9.61
N ILE A 8 2.64 14.43 9.20
CA ILE A 8 2.26 15.81 9.50
C ILE A 8 2.03 16.66 8.24
N THR A 9 2.15 16.07 7.06
CA THR A 9 1.97 16.75 5.77
C THR A 9 0.60 16.46 5.22
N CYS A 10 -0.14 17.51 4.86
CA CYS A 10 -1.47 17.38 4.30
C CYS A 10 -1.43 16.87 2.86
N LEU A 11 -2.19 15.81 2.57
CA LEU A 11 -2.33 15.22 1.23
C LEU A 11 -3.04 16.16 0.22
N VAL A 12 -3.83 17.11 0.70
CA VAL A 12 -4.61 18.03 -0.15
C VAL A 12 -3.81 19.26 -0.55
N CYS A 13 -3.08 19.86 0.39
CA CYS A 13 -2.42 21.17 0.19
C CYS A 13 -0.90 21.16 0.36
N GLY A 14 -0.29 20.02 0.71
CA GLY A 14 1.15 19.90 0.91
C GLY A 14 1.70 20.62 2.14
N TYR A 15 0.87 21.30 2.93
CA TYR A 15 1.32 21.99 4.13
C TYR A 15 1.72 20.99 5.22
N SER A 16 2.93 21.16 5.78
CA SER A 16 3.46 20.36 6.88
C SER A 16 3.43 21.16 8.18
N ASP A 17 2.84 20.60 9.24
CA ASP A 17 2.78 21.26 10.54
C ASP A 17 2.69 20.24 11.68
N ARG A 18 3.53 20.40 12.70
CA ARG A 18 3.65 19.44 13.81
C ARG A 18 2.33 19.26 14.56
N GLU A 19 1.54 20.33 14.67
CA GLU A 19 0.22 20.31 15.31
C GLU A 19 -0.87 19.69 14.42
N SER A 20 -0.60 19.42 13.15
CA SER A 20 -1.59 18.74 12.28
C SER A 20 -1.80 17.28 12.67
N ARG A 21 -0.87 16.67 13.41
CA ARG A 21 -1.10 15.37 14.05
C ARG A 21 -1.65 15.62 15.46
N VAL A 22 -2.96 15.48 15.61
CA VAL A 22 -3.68 15.78 16.85
C VAL A 22 -3.42 14.69 17.89
N ASP A 23 -3.44 13.43 17.45
CA ASP A 23 -3.18 12.27 18.30
C ASP A 23 -2.50 11.13 17.50
N LYS A 24 -2.47 9.92 18.06
CA LYS A 24 -1.84 8.75 17.42
C LYS A 24 -2.50 8.41 16.08
N GLU A 25 -3.80 8.58 15.97
CA GLU A 25 -4.65 8.14 14.86
C GLU A 25 -5.25 9.30 14.08
N THR A 26 -5.39 10.50 14.64
CA THR A 26 -6.06 11.63 13.99
C THR A 26 -5.07 12.62 13.41
N PHE A 27 -5.24 12.91 12.12
CA PHE A 27 -4.60 14.01 11.42
C PHE A 27 -5.66 15.05 11.03
N LYS A 28 -5.37 16.33 11.25
CA LYS A 28 -6.20 17.47 10.83
C LYS A 28 -5.32 18.58 10.24
N CYS A 29 -5.55 18.89 8.97
CA CYS A 29 -4.89 20.01 8.32
C CYS A 29 -5.41 21.35 8.85
N ARG A 30 -4.54 22.20 9.39
CA ARG A 30 -4.93 23.53 9.88
C ARG A 30 -5.30 24.54 8.79
N LYS A 31 -4.84 24.36 7.54
CA LYS A 31 -5.15 25.30 6.44
C LYS A 31 -6.48 25.04 5.74
N ARG A 32 -6.81 23.77 5.50
CA ARG A 32 -7.97 23.36 4.68
C ARG A 32 -9.00 22.56 5.45
N GLY A 33 -8.75 22.23 6.72
CA GLY A 33 -9.66 21.44 7.55
C GLY A 33 -9.72 19.94 7.22
N PHE A 34 -8.92 19.45 6.27
CA PHE A 34 -8.88 18.04 5.89
C PHE A 34 -8.55 17.15 7.09
N THR A 35 -9.42 16.20 7.39
CA THR A 35 -9.27 15.23 8.48
C THR A 35 -9.13 13.82 7.93
N PHE A 36 -8.15 13.08 8.43
CA PHE A 36 -7.95 11.67 8.06
C PHE A 36 -7.16 10.93 9.14
N ASN A 37 -6.98 9.63 8.98
CA ASN A 37 -6.17 8.88 9.91
C ASN A 37 -4.66 9.16 9.68
N ALA A 38 -3.94 9.53 10.74
CA ALA A 38 -2.54 9.94 10.71
C ALA A 38 -1.58 8.85 10.22
N GLN A 39 -1.87 7.58 10.50
CA GLN A 39 -1.06 6.46 10.02
C GLN A 39 -1.23 6.30 8.51
N TYR A 40 -2.46 6.39 8.01
CA TYR A 40 -2.71 6.37 6.57
C TYR A 40 -2.09 7.58 5.88
N VAL A 41 -2.19 8.78 6.44
CA VAL A 41 -1.51 9.98 5.89
C VAL A 41 0.00 9.74 5.78
N ALA A 42 0.61 9.12 6.79
CA ALA A 42 2.03 8.79 6.76
C ALA A 42 2.37 7.84 5.61
N CYS A 43 1.62 6.73 5.46
CA CYS A 43 1.81 5.77 4.38
C CYS A 43 1.60 6.39 3.01
N LEU A 44 0.55 7.21 2.84
CA LEU A 44 0.22 7.89 1.60
C LEU A 44 1.28 8.93 1.20
N ASN A 45 1.88 9.63 2.17
CA ASN A 45 3.00 10.54 1.91
C ASN A 45 4.32 9.81 1.63
N LEU A 46 4.48 8.57 2.11
CA LEU A 46 5.63 7.72 1.82
C LEU A 46 5.53 7.06 0.44
N PHE A 47 4.32 6.69 0.02
CA PHE A 47 4.05 6.00 -1.25
C PHE A 47 4.76 6.60 -2.47
N PRO A 48 4.68 7.93 -2.75
CA PRO A 48 5.43 8.53 -3.85
C PRO A 48 6.93 8.65 -3.59
N ARG A 49 7.38 8.69 -2.34
CA ARG A 49 8.81 8.77 -1.97
C ARG A 49 9.52 7.43 -2.13
N SER A 50 8.79 6.34 -2.06
CA SER A 50 9.28 4.99 -2.29
C SER A 50 9.40 4.64 -3.77
N ASP A 51 8.98 5.52 -4.67
CA ASP A 51 8.73 5.16 -6.07
C ASP A 51 7.75 3.98 -6.16
N ASP A 52 6.69 3.94 -5.34
CA ASP A 52 5.64 2.91 -5.43
C ASP A 52 4.47 3.36 -6.33
N GLY A 53 4.37 4.67 -6.58
CA GLY A 53 3.33 5.28 -7.40
C GLY A 53 3.04 6.71 -6.99
N SER A 54 1.82 7.19 -7.22
CA SER A 54 1.36 8.51 -6.82
C SER A 54 0.00 8.45 -6.12
N VAL A 55 -0.27 9.45 -5.30
CA VAL A 55 -1.56 9.63 -4.62
C VAL A 55 -2.27 10.80 -5.28
N ALA A 56 -3.50 10.57 -5.74
CA ALA A 56 -4.35 11.61 -6.31
C ALA A 56 -5.66 11.74 -5.52
N ILE A 57 -6.20 12.95 -5.45
CA ILE A 57 -7.52 13.20 -4.86
C ILE A 57 -8.46 13.55 -6.00
N ARG A 58 -9.50 12.73 -6.22
CA ARG A 58 -10.48 12.91 -7.30
C ARG A 58 -11.89 12.83 -6.73
N GLY A 59 -12.67 13.90 -6.87
CA GLY A 59 -14.09 13.93 -6.46
C GLY A 59 -14.32 13.62 -4.97
N GLY A 60 -13.38 13.95 -4.09
CA GLY A 60 -13.44 13.60 -2.66
C GLY A 60 -12.91 12.20 -2.31
N SER A 61 -12.49 11.41 -3.30
CA SER A 61 -11.90 10.08 -3.08
C SER A 61 -10.39 10.09 -3.23
N LEU A 62 -9.70 9.35 -2.36
CA LEU A 62 -8.24 9.12 -2.42
C LEU A 62 -7.97 7.96 -3.38
N VAL A 63 -7.29 8.23 -4.49
CA VAL A 63 -6.95 7.25 -5.51
C VAL A 63 -5.45 6.99 -5.49
N LEU A 64 -5.07 5.73 -5.32
CA LEU A 64 -3.71 5.26 -5.46
C LEU A 64 -3.45 4.91 -6.93
N VAL A 65 -2.50 5.59 -7.54
CA VAL A 65 -2.00 5.26 -8.87
C VAL A 65 -0.65 4.58 -8.69
N SER A 66 -0.69 3.26 -8.51
CA SER A 66 0.53 2.46 -8.41
C SER A 66 1.31 2.53 -9.72
N ARG A 67 2.65 2.52 -9.64
CA ARG A 67 3.49 2.30 -10.82
C ARG A 67 3.14 0.96 -11.46
N LYS A 68 3.36 0.83 -12.77
CA LYS A 68 3.44 -0.49 -13.41
C LYS A 68 4.69 -1.21 -12.90
N ALA A 69 4.56 -1.91 -11.77
CA ALA A 69 5.49 -2.97 -11.43
C ALA A 69 5.11 -4.19 -12.27
N ALA A 70 6.09 -4.84 -12.91
CA ALA A 70 5.88 -6.21 -13.36
C ALA A 70 5.39 -7.03 -12.14
N SER A 71 4.46 -7.96 -12.32
CA SER A 71 3.99 -8.81 -11.22
C SER A 71 5.19 -9.34 -10.42
N VAL A 72 5.14 -9.28 -9.09
CA VAL A 72 6.21 -9.81 -8.21
C VAL A 72 6.42 -11.31 -8.43
N VAL A 73 5.48 -11.98 -9.10
CA VAL A 73 5.75 -13.24 -9.79
C VAL A 73 6.54 -12.90 -11.07
N ALA A 74 7.86 -12.96 -10.98
CA ALA A 74 8.66 -13.22 -12.17
C ALA A 74 8.06 -14.47 -12.82
N VAL A 75 7.63 -14.36 -14.08
CA VAL A 75 7.35 -15.52 -14.93
C VAL A 75 8.51 -16.50 -14.72
N ASP A 76 8.16 -17.73 -14.36
CA ASP A 76 9.01 -18.81 -13.88
C ASP A 76 10.39 -18.88 -14.58
N LEU A 77 11.38 -18.19 -14.02
CA LEU A 77 12.78 -18.39 -14.33
C LEU A 77 13.51 -18.77 -13.04
N ALA A 78 13.03 -19.84 -12.39
CA ALA A 78 13.91 -20.65 -11.56
C ALA A 78 14.98 -21.23 -12.52
N PRO A 79 16.28 -20.91 -12.39
CA PRO A 79 17.29 -21.28 -13.38
C PRO A 79 17.53 -22.78 -13.51
N ASN A 80 16.94 -23.58 -12.63
CA ASN A 80 17.02 -25.04 -12.62
C ASN A 80 15.65 -25.60 -12.30
N GLU A 81 14.90 -25.94 -13.35
CA GLU A 81 13.81 -26.88 -13.20
C GLU A 81 14.40 -28.22 -12.72
N PRO A 82 13.94 -28.81 -11.60
CA PRO A 82 14.52 -30.04 -11.10
C PRO A 82 14.34 -31.17 -12.14
N PRO A 83 15.36 -32.02 -12.36
CA PRO A 83 15.27 -33.12 -13.32
C PRO A 83 14.00 -33.94 -13.11
N ARG A 84 13.39 -34.39 -14.21
CA ARG A 84 12.09 -35.10 -14.27
C ARG A 84 11.92 -36.22 -13.25
N ALA A 85 13.00 -36.83 -12.76
CA ALA A 85 13.00 -37.84 -11.72
C ALA A 85 12.56 -37.35 -10.32
N MET A 86 12.74 -36.07 -9.98
CA MET A 86 12.33 -35.51 -8.68
C MET A 86 10.90 -34.91 -8.67
N ARG A 87 10.21 -34.87 -9.83
CA ARG A 87 8.82 -34.38 -9.91
C ARG A 87 7.81 -35.26 -9.16
N TRP A 88 8.14 -36.51 -8.85
CA TRP A 88 7.22 -37.47 -8.24
C TRP A 88 7.03 -37.29 -6.73
N LEU A 89 7.92 -36.55 -6.05
CA LEU A 89 7.84 -36.34 -4.60
C LEU A 89 7.11 -35.05 -4.18
N ARG A 90 6.77 -34.16 -5.13
CA ARG A 90 5.90 -33.03 -4.84
C ARG A 90 4.47 -33.45 -5.16
N GLU A 91 3.71 -33.79 -4.14
CA GLU A 91 2.25 -33.76 -4.24
C GLU A 91 1.84 -32.39 -4.80
N LYS A 92 0.87 -32.40 -5.73
CA LYS A 92 0.27 -31.15 -6.20
C LYS A 92 -0.22 -30.40 -4.96
N PRO A 93 0.03 -29.09 -4.83
CA PRO A 93 -0.61 -28.32 -3.78
C PRO A 93 -2.12 -28.55 -3.92
N VAL A 94 -2.75 -29.03 -2.84
CA VAL A 94 -4.20 -29.17 -2.76
C VAL A 94 -4.77 -27.79 -3.06
N GLN A 95 -5.62 -27.72 -4.09
CA GLN A 95 -6.43 -26.53 -4.30
C GLN A 95 -7.49 -26.50 -3.21
N ASP A 96 -7.21 -25.80 -2.11
CA ASP A 96 -8.22 -25.50 -1.11
C ASP A 96 -9.20 -24.48 -1.69
N SER A 97 -10.29 -24.98 -2.27
CA SER A 97 -11.39 -24.19 -2.84
C SER A 97 -12.26 -23.47 -1.80
N LYS A 98 -11.77 -23.24 -0.58
CA LYS A 98 -12.55 -22.60 0.49
C LYS A 98 -11.92 -21.28 0.95
N ALA A 99 -11.94 -20.30 0.05
CA ALA A 99 -12.11 -18.93 0.50
C ALA A 99 -13.56 -18.80 1.01
N THR A 100 -13.77 -19.05 2.30
CA THR A 100 -15.06 -18.75 2.94
C THR A 100 -15.30 -17.26 2.79
N ILE A 101 -16.25 -16.91 1.93
CA ILE A 101 -16.77 -15.55 1.81
C ILE A 101 -17.40 -15.23 3.17
N VAL A 102 -16.70 -14.45 4.00
CA VAL A 102 -17.29 -13.90 5.23
C VAL A 102 -18.29 -12.83 4.78
N THR A 103 -19.55 -13.23 4.60
CA THR A 103 -20.65 -12.28 4.48
C THR A 103 -20.96 -11.71 5.86
N LYS A 104 -20.75 -10.41 6.00
CA LYS A 104 -21.10 -9.61 7.18
C LYS A 104 -22.63 -9.62 7.37
N ARG A 105 -23.10 -10.03 8.56
CA ARG A 105 -24.39 -9.63 9.13
C ARG A 105 -24.15 -9.17 10.56
#